data_AF-A0A952KAH7-F1
#
_entry.id   AF-A0A952KAH7-F1
#
_cell.length_a   1.000
_cell.length_b   1.000
_cell.length_c   1.000
_cell.angle_alpha   90.00
_cell.angle_beta   90.00
_cell.angle_gamma   90.00
#
_symmetry.space_group_name_H-M   'P 1'
#
loop_
_entity.id
_entity.type
_entity.pdbx_description
1 polymer ?
#
loop_
_entity_poly.entity_id
_entity_poly.type
_entity_poly.pdbx_seq_one_letter_code
_entity_poly.pdbx_strand_id
1 'polypeptide(L)'
;RADASQNTLAATPVVLAESPDASSLHHGVLVNLGQGIPAEFERFERFIEIVARTDDDRVAARSRWKHYTDRGYAMKRHDLATAGEGGA
;
A
#
# COMPACT_ATOMS: atom_id res chain seq x y z
N ARG A 1 13.30 6.25 -6.76
CA ARG A 1 12.32 5.56 -7.62
C ARG A 1 12.85 4.16 -7.92
N ALA A 2 12.00 3.20 -8.28
CA ALA A 2 12.40 1.80 -8.50
C ALA A 2 13.41 1.60 -9.66
N ASP A 3 13.48 2.56 -10.58
CA ASP A 3 14.44 2.65 -11.69
C ASP A 3 15.83 3.19 -11.28
N ALA A 4 16.05 3.51 -10.01
CA ALA A 4 17.33 4.00 -9.52
C ALA A 4 18.40 2.90 -9.47
N SER A 5 19.67 3.31 -9.39
CA SER A 5 20.78 2.37 -9.24
C SER A 5 20.64 1.53 -7.96
N GLN A 6 21.22 0.31 -7.98
CA GLN A 6 21.14 -0.61 -6.83
C GLN A 6 21.68 0.00 -5.53
N ASN A 7 22.78 0.77 -5.60
CA ASN A 7 23.33 1.45 -4.43
C ASN A 7 22.35 2.47 -3.84
N THR A 8 21.64 3.22 -4.70
CA THR A 8 20.59 4.15 -4.27
C THR A 8 19.42 3.39 -3.65
N LEU A 9 18.95 2.30 -4.28
CA LEU A 9 17.84 1.50 -3.75
C LEU A 9 18.16 0.86 -2.40
N ALA A 10 19.38 0.37 -2.22
CA ALA A 10 19.85 -0.22 -0.96
C ALA A 10 19.92 0.84 0.17
N ALA A 11 20.26 2.08 -0.16
CA ALA A 11 20.32 3.19 0.79
C ALA A 11 18.97 3.93 0.98
N THR A 12 17.93 3.55 0.24
CA THR A 12 16.63 4.24 0.25
C THR A 12 15.57 3.39 0.93
N PRO A 13 15.05 3.79 2.11
CA PRO A 13 14.04 3.02 2.83
C PRO A 13 12.64 3.11 2.21
N VAL A 14 12.38 4.10 1.35
CA VAL A 14 11.10 4.31 0.68
C VAL A 14 11.28 4.36 -0.82
N VAL A 15 10.80 3.33 -1.51
CA VAL A 15 10.88 3.24 -2.97
C VAL A 15 9.51 3.50 -3.58
N LEU A 16 9.44 4.49 -4.47
CA LEU A 16 8.27 4.73 -5.31
C LEU A 16 8.39 3.93 -6.61
N ALA A 17 7.34 3.17 -6.93
CA ALA A 17 7.24 2.31 -8.09
C ALA A 17 5.81 2.34 -8.67
N GLU A 18 5.67 2.05 -9.96
CA GLU A 18 4.35 1.88 -10.59
C GLU A 18 3.74 0.51 -10.28
N SER A 19 4.59 -0.49 -10.01
CA SER A 19 4.18 -1.83 -9.62
C SER A 19 5.15 -2.42 -8.57
N PRO A 20 4.69 -3.31 -7.67
CA PRO A 20 5.54 -3.86 -6.61
C PRO A 20 6.67 -4.76 -7.11
N ASP A 21 6.47 -5.43 -8.24
CA ASP A 21 7.45 -6.32 -8.87
C ASP A 21 8.70 -5.57 -9.38
N ALA A 22 8.60 -4.25 -9.58
CA ALA A 22 9.75 -3.42 -9.92
C ALA A 22 10.76 -3.25 -8.77
N SER A 23 10.39 -3.61 -7.52
CA SER A 23 11.30 -3.57 -6.37
C SER A 23 11.67 -4.98 -5.91
N SER A 24 12.92 -5.38 -6.16
CA SER A 24 13.45 -6.69 -5.78
C SER A 24 14.13 -6.74 -4.40
N LEU A 25 14.36 -5.58 -3.77
CA LEU A 25 15.17 -5.47 -2.56
C LEU A 25 14.35 -5.22 -1.29
N HIS A 26 13.09 -4.79 -1.41
CA HIS A 26 12.26 -4.34 -0.29
C HIS A 26 10.95 -5.11 -0.27
N HIS A 27 10.74 -5.94 0.76
CA HIS A 27 9.52 -6.74 0.94
C HIS A 27 8.86 -6.57 2.32
N GLY A 28 9.25 -5.55 3.09
CA GLY A 28 8.67 -5.30 4.41
C GLY A 28 7.23 -4.76 4.34
N VAL A 29 7.07 -3.54 3.82
CA VAL A 29 5.77 -2.87 3.77
C VAL A 29 5.46 -2.38 2.36
N LEU A 30 4.30 -2.79 1.83
CA LEU A 30 3.73 -2.23 0.61
C LEU A 30 2.69 -1.17 0.97
N VAL A 31 2.79 0.02 0.36
CA VAL A 31 1.75 1.04 0.42
C VAL A 31 1.13 1.19 -0.96
N ASN A 32 -0.12 0.78 -1.12
CA ASN A 32 -0.85 0.93 -2.37
C ASN A 32 -1.50 2.32 -2.42
N LEU A 33 -1.10 3.10 -3.42
CA LEU A 33 -1.68 4.41 -3.75
C LEU A 33 -2.56 4.34 -5.02
N GLY A 34 -2.65 3.16 -5.65
CA GLY A 34 -3.37 2.94 -6.88
C GLY A 34 -4.81 2.46 -6.66
N GLN A 35 -5.54 2.38 -7.78
CA GLN A 35 -6.92 1.91 -7.79
C GLN A 35 -7.04 0.37 -7.88
N GLY A 36 -5.99 -0.29 -8.36
CA GLY A 36 -5.95 -1.73 -8.58
C GLY A 36 -5.42 -2.50 -7.37
N ILE A 37 -5.59 -3.83 -7.45
CA ILE A 37 -4.92 -4.77 -6.53
C ILE A 37 -3.47 -4.87 -7.00
N PRO A 38 -2.47 -4.58 -6.14
CA PRO A 38 -1.07 -4.67 -6.56
C PRO A 38 -0.71 -6.12 -6.87
N ALA A 39 0.01 -6.34 -7.98
CA ALA A 39 0.54 -7.67 -8.29
C ALA A 39 1.58 -8.10 -7.25
N GLU A 40 1.63 -9.41 -6.96
CA GLU A 40 2.57 -10.00 -5.99
C GLU A 40 2.54 -9.36 -4.59
N PHE A 41 1.41 -8.75 -4.19
CA PHE A 41 1.27 -8.12 -2.88
C PHE A 41 1.46 -9.13 -1.73
N GLU A 42 1.21 -10.41 -1.98
CA GLU A 42 1.41 -11.50 -1.01
C GLU A 42 2.87 -11.65 -0.55
N ARG A 43 3.84 -11.12 -1.30
CA ARG A 43 5.26 -11.19 -0.94
C ARG A 43 5.64 -10.26 0.22
N PHE A 44 4.78 -9.29 0.52
CA PHE A 44 5.06 -8.28 1.54
C PHE A 44 4.55 -8.73 2.91
N GLU A 45 5.35 -8.51 3.95
CA GLU A 45 4.96 -8.84 5.34
C GLU A 45 3.74 -8.05 5.80
N ARG A 46 3.59 -6.82 5.28
CA ARG A 46 2.45 -5.95 5.56
C ARG A 46 2.08 -5.16 4.31
N PHE A 47 0.78 -4.98 4.08
CA PHE A 47 0.29 -4.03 3.09
C PHE A 47 -0.64 -2.99 3.71
N ILE A 48 -0.59 -1.78 3.17
CA ILE A 48 -1.39 -0.63 3.58
C ILE A 48 -2.10 -0.09 2.34
N GLU A 49 -3.41 0.02 2.43
CA GLU A 49 -4.26 0.62 1.40
C GLU A 49 -4.60 2.05 1.78
N ILE A 50 -4.25 3.01 0.92
CA ILE A 50 -4.70 4.40 1.09
C ILE A 50 -6.00 4.61 0.33
N VAL A 51 -6.99 5.14 1.05
CA VAL A 51 -8.32 5.44 0.50
C VAL A 51 -8.53 6.95 0.55
N ALA A 52 -8.59 7.57 -0.63
CA ALA A 52 -8.95 8.95 -0.81
C ALA A 52 -10.44 9.19 -0.50
N ARG A 53 -10.82 10.46 -0.38
CA ARG A 53 -12.21 10.86 -0.08
C ARG A 53 -13.13 10.88 -1.30
N THR A 54 -12.61 10.64 -2.50
CA THR A 54 -13.40 10.63 -3.74
C THR A 54 -14.26 9.37 -3.82
N ASP A 55 -15.43 9.47 -4.45
CA ASP A 55 -16.36 8.34 -4.51
C ASP A 55 -15.81 7.17 -5.33
N ASP A 56 -15.15 7.44 -6.46
CA ASP A 56 -14.50 6.42 -7.29
C ASP A 56 -13.47 5.62 -6.50
N ASP A 57 -12.64 6.30 -5.72
CA ASP A 57 -11.62 5.63 -4.91
C ASP A 57 -12.25 4.82 -3.78
N ARG A 58 -13.32 5.32 -3.14
CA ARG A 58 -14.07 4.56 -2.14
C ARG A 58 -14.72 3.31 -2.72
N VAL A 59 -15.21 3.36 -3.97
CA VAL A 59 -15.73 2.17 -4.68
C VAL A 59 -14.61 1.17 -4.92
N ALA A 60 -13.48 1.62 -5.48
CA ALA A 60 -12.33 0.76 -5.76
C ALA A 60 -11.77 0.13 -4.47
N ALA A 61 -11.63 0.91 -3.41
CA ALA A 61 -11.17 0.45 -2.10
C ALA A 61 -12.09 -0.61 -1.48
N ARG A 62 -13.42 -0.48 -1.64
CA ARG A 62 -14.36 -1.54 -1.22
C ARG A 62 -14.14 -2.84 -1.98
N SER A 63 -13.87 -2.76 -3.28
CA SER A 63 -13.55 -3.93 -4.10
C SER A 63 -12.25 -4.61 -3.64
N ARG A 64 -11.18 -3.82 -3.43
CA ARG A 64 -9.89 -4.32 -2.91
C ARG A 64 -10.05 -4.94 -1.52
N TRP A 65 -10.73 -4.26 -0.59
CA TRP A 65 -11.01 -4.77 0.75
C TRP A 65 -11.67 -6.15 0.71
N LYS A 66 -12.74 -6.29 -0.10
CA LYS A 66 -13.44 -7.57 -0.27
C LYS A 66 -12.49 -8.66 -0.79
N HIS A 67 -11.67 -8.34 -1.80
CA HIS A 67 -10.70 -9.28 -2.36
C HIS A 67 -9.73 -9.83 -1.31
N TYR A 68 -9.26 -8.98 -0.39
CA TYR A 68 -8.37 -9.39 0.70
C TYR A 68 -9.10 -10.19 1.78
N THR A 69 -10.27 -9.75 2.23
CA THR A 69 -11.02 -10.47 3.27
C THR A 69 -11.50 -11.83 2.80
N ASP A 70 -11.91 -11.95 1.53
CA ASP A 70 -12.35 -13.24 0.95
C ASP A 70 -11.20 -14.26 0.88
N ARG A 71 -9.94 -13.80 0.93
CA ARG A 71 -8.72 -14.64 0.99
C ARG A 71 -8.20 -14.87 2.41
N GLY A 72 -8.90 -14.36 3.43
CA GLY A 72 -8.54 -14.56 4.83
C GLY A 72 -7.52 -13.58 5.40
N TYR A 73 -7.18 -12.49 4.70
CA TYR A 73 -6.29 -11.48 5.24
C TYR A 73 -6.95 -10.68 6.38
N ALA A 74 -6.20 -10.50 7.48
CA ALA A 74 -6.64 -9.72 8.63
C ALA A 74 -6.58 -8.22 8.33
N MET A 75 -7.68 -7.66 7.81
CA MET A 75 -7.78 -6.25 7.45
C MET A 75 -8.12 -5.38 8.67
N LYS A 76 -7.29 -4.35 8.93
CA LYS A 76 -7.56 -3.33 9.93
C LYS A 76 -7.84 -1.98 9.26
N ARG A 77 -8.98 -1.37 9.58
CA ARG A 77 -9.31 -0.01 9.14
C ARG A 77 -8.71 1.01 10.11
N HIS A 78 -8.06 2.02 9.55
CA HIS A 78 -7.60 3.20 10.28
C HIS A 78 -8.33 4.42 9.69
N ASP A 79 -9.03 5.18 10.52
CA ASP A 79 -9.68 6.42 10.11
C ASP A 79 -8.82 7.61 10.54
N LEU A 80 -8.26 8.33 9.57
CA LEU A 80 -7.36 9.46 9.85
C LEU A 80 -8.12 10.74 10.24
N ALA A 81 -9.45 10.81 10.04
CA ALA A 81 -10.23 11.98 10.44
C ALA A 81 -10.35 12.11 11.97
N THR A 82 -10.19 11.01 12.70
CA THR A 82 -10.31 10.95 14.16
C THR A 82 -8.97 11.06 14.90
N ALA A 83 -7.85 11.09 14.17
CA ALA A 83 -6.50 11.13 14.76
C ALA A 83 -5.97 12.56 14.97
N GLY A 84 -6.72 13.60 14.58
CA GLY A 84 -6.28 15.01 14.61
C GLY A 84 -6.50 15.76 15.92
N GLU A 85 -7.11 15.15 16.95
CA GLU A 85 -7.44 15.84 18.21
C GLU A 85 -6.49 15.51 19.38
N GLY A 86 -5.40 14.77 19.15
CA GLY A 86 -4.49 14.30 20.21
C GLY A 86 -3.02 14.65 19.97
N GLY A 87 -2.70 15.94 19.81
CA GLY A 87 -1.31 16.38 19.68
C GLY A 87 -1.15 17.90 19.72
N ALA A 88 -1.20 18.47 20.93
CA ALA A 88 -0.68 19.78 21.28
C ALA A 88 0.39 19.59 22.35
#